data_AF-A0A9P1DG46-F1
#
_entry.id   AF-A0A9P1DG46-F1
#
_cell.length_a   1.000
_cell.length_b   1.000
_cell.length_c   1.000
_cell.angle_alpha   90.00
_cell.angle_beta   90.00
_cell.angle_gamma   90.00
#
_symmetry.space_group_name_H-M   'P 1'
#
loop_
_entity.id
_entity.type
_entity.pdbx_description
1 polymer ?
#
loop_
_entity_poly.entity_id
_entity_poly.type
_entity_poly.pdbx_seq_one_letter_code
_entity_poly.pdbx_strand_id
1 'polypeptide(L)'
;VLTSGLLGGCAYPVLSLDVVNGHALVALENPWPQGKWNGSWGPDSLEVLRCGLKQQPGNTFWMSIQDFCQHFTDVTEARLIPSSWQSAMVSMSEERPSYPLVSVSSPTQAIFCLTQADSRLRTNRNFAAIGLRVYRCRIVAPPQHSTGAKQNVSNPFKPLELLAEKLASK
;
A
#
# COMPACT_ATOMS: atom_id res chain seq x y z
N VAL A 1 17.43 18.36 -11.03
CA VAL A 1 16.35 19.27 -10.58
C VAL A 1 15.52 19.60 -11.80
N LEU A 2 14.20 19.45 -11.73
CA LEU A 2 13.25 19.81 -12.79
C LEU A 2 13.06 21.34 -12.83
N THR A 3 12.42 21.85 -13.88
CA THR A 3 12.08 23.28 -14.00
C THR A 3 11.18 23.77 -12.86
N SER A 4 10.37 22.88 -12.28
CA SER A 4 9.56 23.11 -11.08
C SER A 4 10.33 23.11 -9.76
N GLY A 5 11.65 22.89 -9.80
CA GLY A 5 12.49 22.80 -8.61
C GLY A 5 12.41 21.47 -7.85
N LEU A 6 11.50 20.57 -8.22
CA LEU A 6 11.42 19.20 -7.70
C LEU A 6 12.56 18.31 -8.25
N LEU A 7 12.86 17.22 -7.56
CA LEU A 7 13.74 16.16 -8.05
C LEU A 7 12.91 15.03 -8.63
N GLY A 8 13.02 14.81 -9.95
CA GLY A 8 12.34 13.70 -10.61
C GLY A 8 12.89 12.35 -10.16
N GLY A 9 12.00 11.36 -10.03
CA GLY A 9 12.35 10.00 -9.59
C GLY A 9 12.64 9.88 -8.09
N CYS A 10 12.37 10.92 -7.30
CA CYS A 10 12.54 10.92 -5.85
C CYS A 10 11.18 10.88 -5.13
N ALA A 11 11.15 10.21 -3.98
CA ALA A 11 9.98 10.22 -3.10
C ALA A 11 10.04 11.40 -2.13
N TYR A 12 8.87 11.98 -1.86
CA TYR A 12 8.68 13.11 -0.96
C TYR A 12 7.64 12.70 0.10
N PRO A 13 7.96 12.77 1.40
CA PRO A 13 6.98 12.52 2.45
C PRO A 13 5.83 13.54 2.41
N VAL A 14 4.61 13.03 2.52
CA VAL A 14 3.41 13.85 2.79
C VAL A 14 3.31 14.10 4.28
N LEU A 15 3.31 15.37 4.68
CA LEU A 15 3.28 15.78 6.08
C LEU A 15 1.86 16.08 6.55
N SER A 16 1.11 16.84 5.75
CA SER A 16 -0.28 17.19 6.06
C SER A 16 -1.07 17.53 4.81
N LEU A 17 -2.39 17.50 4.96
CA LEU A 17 -3.38 17.91 3.96
C LEU A 17 -4.31 18.90 4.66
N ASP A 18 -4.46 20.10 4.10
CA ASP A 18 -5.24 21.17 4.72
C ASP A 18 -5.99 21.99 3.68
N VAL A 19 -7.09 22.62 4.10
CA VAL A 19 -7.83 23.59 3.28
C VAL A 19 -7.58 24.99 3.83
N VAL A 20 -6.91 25.82 3.04
CA VAL A 20 -6.49 27.17 3.45
C VAL A 20 -7.14 28.17 2.51
N ASN A 21 -8.00 29.04 3.05
CA ASN A 21 -8.73 30.05 2.26
C ASN A 21 -9.45 29.47 1.03
N GLY A 22 -10.01 28.26 1.17
CA GLY A 22 -10.72 27.56 0.10
C GLY A 22 -9.82 26.76 -0.86
N HIS A 23 -8.50 26.76 -0.68
CA HIS A 23 -7.56 25.98 -1.48
C HIS A 23 -7.18 24.69 -0.75
N ALA A 24 -7.34 23.54 -1.40
CA ALA A 24 -6.85 22.26 -0.90
C ALA A 24 -5.33 22.16 -1.17
N LEU A 25 -4.55 22.07 -0.10
CA LEU A 25 -3.10 22.06 -0.12
C LEU A 25 -2.54 20.79 0.51
N VAL A 26 -1.35 20.39 0.05
CA VAL A 26 -0.54 19.35 0.65
C VAL A 26 0.80 19.94 1.08
N ALA A 27 1.21 19.62 2.32
CA ALA A 27 2.55 19.90 2.81
C ALA A 27 3.46 18.71 2.52
N LEU A 28 4.59 18.97 1.89
CA LEU A 28 5.62 17.99 1.56
C LEU A 28 6.96 18.37 2.19
N GLU A 29 7.81 17.37 2.40
CA GLU A 29 9.22 17.56 2.72
C GLU A 29 10.09 17.10 1.56
N ASN A 30 11.10 17.88 1.19
CA ASN A 30 12.20 17.41 0.37
C ASN A 30 13.32 16.87 1.27
N PRO A 31 13.52 15.55 1.37
CA PRO A 31 14.58 15.00 2.23
C PRO A 31 15.99 15.23 1.67
N TRP A 32 16.11 15.84 0.49
CA TRP A 32 17.38 16.01 -0.20
C TRP A 32 17.96 17.43 -0.05
N PRO A 33 19.31 17.57 -0.08
CA PRO A 33 19.97 18.88 0.05
C PRO A 33 19.69 19.85 -1.11
N GLN A 34 19.17 19.33 -2.22
CA GLN A 34 19.02 20.03 -3.48
C GLN A 34 17.56 20.01 -3.92
N GLY A 35 17.15 21.03 -4.66
CA GLY A 35 15.76 21.22 -5.08
C GLY A 35 14.94 21.99 -4.06
N LYS A 36 14.17 22.95 -4.56
CA LYS A 36 13.23 23.78 -3.79
C LYS A 36 12.05 24.04 -4.69
N TRP A 37 10.85 23.68 -4.24
CA TRP A 37 9.62 23.96 -4.99
C TRP A 37 9.50 25.46 -5.26
N ASN A 38 9.30 25.82 -6.53
CA ASN A 38 9.27 27.21 -7.00
C ASN A 38 7.93 27.60 -7.65
N GLY A 39 6.92 26.73 -7.58
CA GLY A 39 5.57 27.03 -8.03
C GLY A 39 4.70 27.68 -6.95
N SER A 40 3.40 27.79 -7.23
CA SER A 40 2.42 28.33 -6.29
C SER A 40 2.46 27.60 -4.95
N TRP A 41 2.21 28.35 -3.87
CA TRP A 41 2.32 27.89 -2.49
C TRP A 41 3.74 27.49 -2.04
N GLY A 42 4.75 27.73 -2.88
CA GLY A 42 6.14 27.54 -2.49
C GLY A 42 6.60 28.49 -1.38
N PRO A 43 7.77 28.21 -0.78
CA PRO A 43 8.26 28.93 0.40
C PRO A 43 8.32 30.46 0.21
N ASP A 44 8.64 30.91 -1.00
CA ASP A 44 8.82 32.34 -1.33
C ASP A 44 7.59 32.93 -2.07
N SER A 45 6.47 32.20 -2.09
CA SER A 45 5.25 32.61 -2.80
C SER A 45 4.46 33.68 -2.03
N LEU A 46 3.79 34.58 -2.76
CA LEU A 46 2.93 35.60 -2.16
C LEU A 46 1.72 34.98 -1.46
N GLU A 47 1.25 33.84 -1.94
CA GLU A 47 0.14 33.06 -1.39
C GLU A 47 0.44 32.61 0.04
N VAL A 48 1.61 32.03 0.28
CA VAL A 48 2.08 31.62 1.62
C VAL A 48 2.20 32.82 2.56
N LEU A 49 2.81 33.91 2.08
CA LEU A 49 2.98 35.14 2.85
C LEU A 49 1.63 35.76 3.25
N ARG A 50 0.68 35.85 2.31
CA ARG A 50 -0.66 36.43 2.53
C ARG A 50 -1.53 35.56 3.44
N CYS A 51 -1.40 34.25 3.34
CA CYS A 51 -2.19 33.32 4.14
C CYS A 51 -1.56 33.05 5.53
N GLY A 52 -0.38 33.58 5.81
CA GLY A 52 0.31 33.37 7.08
C GLY A 52 0.65 31.91 7.34
N LEU A 53 0.88 31.12 6.28
CA LEU A 53 1.21 29.71 6.41
C LEU A 53 2.59 29.56 7.03
N LYS A 54 2.65 28.91 8.20
CA LYS A 54 3.93 28.60 8.84
C LYS A 54 4.68 27.59 7.98
N GLN A 55 5.93 27.91 7.66
CA GLN A 55 6.85 26.91 7.13
C GLN A 55 7.25 25.99 8.28
N GLN A 56 7.14 24.68 8.04
CA GLN A 56 7.67 23.71 8.98
C GLN A 56 9.21 23.71 8.88
N PRO A 57 9.93 23.30 9.94
CA PRO A 57 11.39 23.19 9.88
C PRO A 57 11.84 22.27 8.74
N GLY A 58 13.07 22.47 8.25
CA GLY A 58 13.62 21.68 7.15
C GLY A 58 13.23 22.21 5.77
N ASN A 59 13.41 21.37 4.73
CA ASN A 59 13.09 21.73 3.35
C ASN A 59 11.62 21.38 3.03
N THR A 60 10.70 22.01 3.75
CA THR A 60 9.25 21.78 3.62
C THR A 60 8.59 22.86 2.77
N PHE A 61 7.51 22.49 2.09
CA PHE A 61 6.76 23.40 1.22
C PHE A 61 5.31 22.96 1.08
N TRP A 62 4.45 23.93 0.80
CA TRP A 62 3.08 23.68 0.40
C TRP A 62 2.97 23.62 -1.12
N MET A 63 2.00 22.87 -1.60
CA MET A 63 1.54 22.93 -2.99
C MET A 63 0.04 22.69 -3.05
N SER A 64 -0.57 23.10 -4.16
CA SER A 64 -1.96 22.75 -4.41
C SER A 64 -2.10 21.24 -4.69
N ILE A 65 -3.25 20.66 -4.38
CA ILE A 65 -3.55 19.27 -4.79
C ILE A 65 -3.50 19.12 -6.32
N GLN A 66 -3.83 20.17 -7.07
CA GLN A 66 -3.74 20.16 -8.52
C GLN A 66 -2.29 20.01 -9.01
N ASP A 67 -1.34 20.78 -8.44
CA ASP A 67 0.08 20.66 -8.77
C ASP A 67 0.65 19.32 -8.30
N PHE A 68 0.19 18.83 -7.14
CA PHE A 68 0.57 17.50 -6.64
C PHE A 68 0.22 16.42 -7.66
N CYS A 69 -1.01 16.41 -8.17
CA CYS A 69 -1.45 15.44 -9.18
C CYS A 69 -0.73 15.61 -10.54
N GLN A 70 -0.18 16.79 -10.85
CA GLN A 70 0.59 17.00 -12.08
C GLN A 70 2.05 16.53 -11.96
N HIS A 71 2.62 16.61 -10.75
CA HIS A 71 4.04 16.33 -10.53
C HIS A 71 4.33 14.96 -9.92
N PHE A 72 3.36 14.34 -9.26
CA PHE A 72 3.51 13.03 -8.62
C PHE A 72 2.62 11.98 -9.28
N THR A 73 3.20 10.82 -9.56
CA THR A 73 2.52 9.70 -10.22
C THR A 73 1.97 8.68 -9.23
N ASP A 74 2.61 8.55 -8.07
CA ASP A 74 2.35 7.47 -7.13
C ASP A 74 2.27 7.99 -5.70
N VAL A 75 1.35 7.42 -4.93
CA VAL A 75 1.23 7.64 -3.49
C VAL A 75 1.32 6.30 -2.79
N THR A 76 2.26 6.17 -1.86
CA THR A 76 2.42 4.95 -1.05
C THR A 76 2.14 5.28 0.40
N GLU A 77 1.23 4.51 1.01
CA GLU A 77 0.89 4.60 2.43
C GLU A 77 1.33 3.32 3.13
N ALA A 78 2.16 3.45 4.16
CA ALA A 78 2.50 2.34 5.05
C ALA A 78 1.53 2.31 6.24
N ARG A 79 0.62 1.33 6.26
CA ARG A 79 -0.32 1.16 7.37
C ARG A 79 0.23 0.18 8.39
N LEU A 80 0.23 0.59 9.66
CA LEU A 80 0.47 -0.32 10.78
C LEU A 80 -0.78 -1.15 11.03
N ILE A 81 -0.63 -2.48 11.02
CA ILE A 81 -1.72 -3.38 11.42
C ILE A 81 -1.80 -3.34 12.94
N PRO A 82 -2.95 -2.94 13.54
CA PRO A 82 -3.08 -2.88 14.99
C PRO A 82 -2.84 -4.24 15.64
N SER A 83 -2.29 -4.27 16.85
CA SER A 83 -2.02 -5.51 17.60
C SER A 83 -3.28 -6.30 17.98
N SER A 84 -4.47 -5.69 17.88
CA SER A 84 -5.76 -6.37 18.07
C SER A 84 -6.10 -7.32 16.92
N TRP A 85 -5.45 -7.21 15.77
CA TRP A 85 -5.68 -8.11 14.63
C TRP A 85 -4.93 -9.42 14.82
N GLN A 86 -5.62 -10.53 14.57
CA GLN A 86 -4.98 -11.84 14.52
C GLN A 86 -4.15 -11.96 13.24
N SER A 87 -2.91 -12.43 13.34
CA SER A 87 -2.00 -12.58 12.21
C SER A 87 -1.49 -14.02 12.09
N ALA A 88 -1.34 -14.46 10.84
CA ALA A 88 -0.71 -15.72 10.49
C ALA A 88 0.12 -15.52 9.22
N MET A 89 1.25 -16.21 9.11
CA MET A 89 2.14 -16.15 7.95
C MET A 89 2.37 -17.55 7.41
N VAL A 90 2.28 -17.69 6.09
CA VAL A 90 2.58 -18.95 5.39
C VAL A 90 3.61 -18.64 4.31
N SER A 91 4.73 -19.35 4.36
CA SER A 91 5.75 -19.32 3.31
C SER A 91 5.47 -20.41 2.28
N MET A 92 5.61 -20.09 1.00
CA MET A 92 5.41 -21.03 -0.10
C MET A 92 6.52 -20.87 -1.15
N SER A 93 6.75 -21.92 -1.93
CA SER A 93 7.68 -21.92 -3.07
C SER A 93 7.08 -22.71 -4.22
N GLU A 94 7.71 -22.67 -5.39
CA GLU A 94 7.30 -23.48 -6.55
C GLU A 94 7.32 -24.98 -6.23
N GLU A 95 8.31 -25.44 -5.47
CA GLU A 95 8.42 -26.83 -5.03
C GLU A 95 7.42 -27.19 -3.92
N ARG A 96 6.94 -26.20 -3.18
CA ARG A 96 6.03 -26.36 -2.04
C ARG A 96 4.89 -25.34 -2.10
N PRO A 97 3.96 -25.48 -3.06
CA PRO A 97 2.78 -24.63 -3.12
C PRO A 97 1.92 -24.86 -1.88
N SER A 98 1.37 -23.78 -1.33
CA SER A 98 0.50 -23.83 -0.15
C SER A 98 -0.81 -23.12 -0.44
N TYR A 99 -1.92 -23.69 0.04
CA TYR A 99 -3.27 -23.14 -0.10
C TYR A 99 -3.82 -22.85 1.31
N PRO A 100 -3.53 -21.68 1.91
CA PRO A 100 -3.97 -21.39 3.27
C PRO A 100 -5.50 -21.34 3.33
N LEU A 101 -6.08 -22.12 4.24
CA LEU A 101 -7.50 -22.09 4.54
C LEU A 101 -7.75 -21.15 5.71
N VAL A 102 -8.52 -20.09 5.48
CA VAL A 102 -8.95 -19.14 6.52
C VAL A 102 -10.42 -19.39 6.83
N SER A 103 -10.72 -19.68 8.08
CA SER A 103 -12.09 -19.84 8.58
C SER A 103 -12.44 -18.68 9.51
N VAL A 104 -13.62 -18.09 9.32
CA VAL A 104 -14.16 -17.01 10.15
C VAL A 104 -15.52 -17.41 10.67
N SER A 105 -15.78 -17.13 11.96
CA SER A 105 -17.06 -17.49 12.61
C SER A 105 -18.17 -16.46 12.40
N SER A 106 -17.82 -15.26 11.92
CA SER A 106 -18.74 -14.14 11.69
C SER A 106 -18.20 -13.22 10.59
N PRO A 107 -19.02 -12.30 10.02
CA PRO A 107 -18.54 -11.31 9.07
C PRO A 107 -17.31 -10.55 9.59
N THR A 108 -16.19 -10.62 8.87
CA THR A 108 -14.87 -10.18 9.35
C THR A 108 -14.14 -9.38 8.26
N GLN A 109 -13.34 -8.39 8.67
CA GLN A 109 -12.38 -7.72 7.78
C GLN A 109 -11.04 -8.45 7.82
N ALA A 110 -10.42 -8.62 6.66
CA ALA A 110 -9.12 -9.29 6.54
C ALA A 110 -8.20 -8.50 5.61
N ILE A 111 -6.90 -8.47 5.96
CA ILE A 111 -5.85 -7.91 5.13
C ILE A 111 -4.98 -9.09 4.66
N PHE A 112 -4.86 -9.24 3.34
CA PHE A 112 -3.95 -10.21 2.75
C PHE A 112 -2.72 -9.48 2.23
N CYS A 113 -1.56 -9.82 2.78
CA CYS A 113 -0.27 -9.31 2.32
C CYS A 113 0.51 -10.45 1.65
N LEU A 114 0.84 -10.28 0.37
CA LEU A 114 1.68 -11.22 -0.37
C LEU A 114 3.02 -10.55 -0.63
N THR A 115 4.09 -11.18 -0.17
CA THR A 115 5.45 -10.70 -0.35
C THR A 115 6.30 -11.79 -0.99
N GLN A 116 7.32 -11.38 -1.75
CA GLN A 116 8.33 -12.27 -2.29
C GLN A 116 9.70 -11.86 -1.78
N ALA A 117 10.63 -12.81 -1.73
CA ALA A 117 12.00 -12.54 -1.30
C ALA A 117 12.65 -11.48 -2.22
N ASP A 118 13.26 -10.47 -1.61
CA ASP A 118 13.83 -9.33 -2.32
C ASP A 118 15.31 -9.57 -2.69
N SER A 119 15.73 -9.08 -3.86
CA SER A 119 17.10 -9.22 -4.34
C SER A 119 18.14 -8.36 -3.59
N ARG A 120 17.70 -7.45 -2.72
CA ARG A 120 18.56 -6.76 -1.75
C ARG A 120 18.93 -7.68 -0.59
N LEU A 121 18.19 -8.78 -0.41
CA LEU A 121 18.43 -9.84 0.58
C LEU A 121 19.00 -11.13 -0.05
N ARG A 122 18.95 -11.28 -1.39
CA ARG A 122 19.52 -12.42 -2.16
C ARG A 122 20.10 -11.95 -3.50
N THR A 123 21.20 -12.54 -3.97
CA THR A 123 21.94 -12.08 -5.17
C THR A 123 21.18 -12.10 -6.52
N ASN A 124 19.99 -12.72 -6.60
CA ASN A 124 19.24 -12.87 -7.84
C ASN A 124 18.11 -11.84 -7.93
N ARG A 125 18.05 -11.08 -9.04
CA ARG A 125 17.10 -9.97 -9.30
C ARG A 125 15.80 -10.38 -9.99
N ASN A 126 15.55 -11.68 -10.15
CA ASN A 126 14.35 -12.14 -10.82
C ASN A 126 13.16 -12.07 -9.87
N PHE A 127 12.36 -11.02 -9.99
CA PHE A 127 11.05 -10.95 -9.37
C PHE A 127 10.04 -11.73 -10.21
N ALA A 128 9.25 -12.58 -9.55
CA ALA A 128 8.10 -13.21 -10.19
C ALA A 128 6.89 -12.28 -10.08
N ALA A 129 6.07 -12.28 -11.12
CA ALA A 129 4.74 -11.69 -11.05
C ALA A 129 3.92 -12.49 -10.02
N ILE A 130 3.55 -11.84 -8.90
CA ILE A 130 2.75 -12.47 -7.83
C ILE A 130 1.31 -11.95 -7.88
N GLY A 131 0.36 -12.84 -7.64
CA GLY A 131 -1.07 -12.53 -7.61
C GLY A 131 -1.79 -13.27 -6.50
N LEU A 132 -2.98 -12.83 -6.16
CA LEU A 132 -3.80 -13.40 -5.10
C LEU A 132 -5.19 -13.76 -5.63
N ARG A 133 -5.65 -14.97 -5.33
CA ARG A 133 -7.03 -15.41 -5.56
C ARG A 133 -7.63 -15.87 -4.23
N VAL A 134 -8.80 -15.34 -3.91
CA VAL A 134 -9.55 -15.70 -2.71
C VAL A 134 -10.81 -16.43 -3.13
N TYR A 135 -10.96 -17.64 -2.60
CA TYR A 135 -12.10 -18.49 -2.89
C TYR A 135 -12.94 -18.70 -1.64
N ARG A 136 -14.26 -18.69 -1.79
CA ARG A 136 -15.19 -19.15 -0.77
C ARG A 136 -15.21 -20.67 -0.78
N CYS A 137 -14.78 -21.26 0.33
CA CYS A 137 -15.02 -22.66 0.59
C CYS A 137 -16.39 -22.82 1.25
N ARG A 138 -17.32 -23.53 0.61
CA ARG A 138 -18.63 -23.87 1.19
C ARG A 138 -18.59 -25.11 2.09
N ILE A 139 -17.39 -25.61 2.39
CA ILE A 139 -17.24 -26.80 3.20
C ILE A 139 -17.43 -26.44 4.66
N VAL A 140 -18.48 -27.02 5.25
CA VAL A 140 -18.80 -26.89 6.67
C VAL A 140 -17.68 -27.53 7.48
N ALA A 141 -17.16 -26.80 8.47
CA ALA A 141 -16.19 -27.36 9.40
C ALA A 141 -16.74 -28.66 10.00
N PRO A 142 -15.90 -29.69 10.19
CA PRO A 142 -16.32 -30.89 10.89
C PRO A 142 -16.89 -30.52 12.27
N PRO A 143 -17.88 -31.28 12.80
CA PRO A 143 -18.43 -31.03 14.14
C PRO A 143 -17.32 -30.90 15.18
N GLN A 144 -17.51 -30.07 16.21
CA GLN A 144 -16.56 -29.96 17.33
C GLN A 144 -16.18 -31.37 17.82
N HIS A 145 -14.88 -31.59 18.06
CA HIS A 145 -14.26 -32.86 18.48
C HIS A 145 -14.04 -33.94 17.40
N SER A 146 -14.24 -33.65 16.12
CA SER A 146 -13.86 -34.58 15.06
C SER A 146 -12.44 -34.34 14.54
N THR A 147 -11.58 -35.36 14.67
CA THR A 147 -10.20 -35.36 14.16
C THR A 147 -10.16 -35.99 12.76
N GLY A 148 -9.61 -35.29 11.78
CA GLY A 148 -9.30 -35.88 10.47
C GLY A 148 -10.50 -36.18 9.56
N ALA A 149 -11.41 -35.22 9.37
CA ALA A 149 -12.45 -35.35 8.35
C ALA A 149 -11.82 -35.35 6.94
N LYS A 150 -11.63 -36.55 6.36
CA LYS A 150 -11.34 -36.69 4.93
C LYS A 150 -12.57 -36.25 4.14
N GLN A 151 -12.42 -35.17 3.40
CA GLN A 151 -13.45 -34.75 2.45
C GLN A 151 -13.44 -35.70 1.27
N ASN A 152 -14.57 -36.36 1.00
CA ASN A 152 -14.72 -37.27 -0.14
C ASN A 152 -15.06 -36.47 -1.40
N VAL A 153 -14.15 -35.59 -1.81
CA VAL A 153 -14.29 -34.75 -3.01
C VAL A 153 -13.21 -35.13 -4.00
N SER A 154 -13.61 -35.52 -5.22
CA SER A 154 -12.69 -35.83 -6.32
C SER A 154 -11.81 -34.64 -6.71
N ASN A 155 -12.29 -33.41 -6.43
CA ASN A 155 -11.53 -32.19 -6.56
C ASN A 155 -11.94 -31.21 -5.44
N PRO A 156 -11.05 -30.88 -4.48
CA PRO A 156 -11.34 -29.95 -3.39
C PRO A 156 -11.56 -28.51 -3.86
N PHE A 157 -11.19 -28.19 -5.11
CA PHE A 157 -11.36 -26.88 -5.73
C PHE A 157 -12.67 -26.75 -6.53
N LYS A 158 -13.35 -27.85 -6.88
CA LYS A 158 -14.62 -27.81 -7.63
C LYS A 158 -15.75 -27.04 -6.90
N PRO A 159 -15.91 -27.12 -5.56
CA PRO A 159 -16.95 -26.38 -4.86
C PRO A 159 -16.54 -24.94 -4.49
N LEU A 160 -15.37 -24.47 -4.93
CA LEU A 160 -14.87 -23.14 -4.61
C LEU A 160 -15.51 -22.08 -5.52
N GLU A 161 -15.92 -20.99 -4.91
CA GLU A 161 -16.46 -19.82 -5.58
C GLU A 161 -15.43 -18.69 -5.52
N LEU A 162 -15.00 -18.15 -6.66
CA LEU A 162 -14.05 -17.03 -6.67
C LEU A 162 -14.73 -15.78 -6.09
N LEU A 163 -14.17 -15.24 -5.00
CA LEU A 163 -14.67 -14.02 -4.35
C LEU A 163 -13.90 -12.78 -4.77
N ALA A 164 -12.59 -12.93 -4.91
CA ALA A 164 -11.71 -11.82 -5.27
C ALA A 164 -10.47 -12.33 -6.02
N GLU A 165 -10.03 -11.56 -6.99
CA GLU A 165 -8.78 -11.78 -7.71
C GLU A 165 -8.02 -10.45 -7.79
N LYS A 166 -6.75 -10.51 -7.45
CA LYS A 166 -5.78 -9.45 -7.75
C LYS A 166 -4.68 -10.07 -8.59
N LEU A 167 -4.72 -9.78 -9.88
CA LEU A 167 -3.68 -10.19 -10.81
C LEU A 167 -2.41 -9.39 -10.55
N ALA A 168 -1.27 -9.96 -10.94
CA ALA A 168 -0.03 -9.22 -10.98
C ALA A 168 -0.19 -8.03 -11.94
N SER A 169 0.09 -6.82 -11.46
CA SER A 169 0.30 -5.66 -12.33
C SER A 169 1.64 -5.84 -13.04
N LYS A 170 1.64 -5.74 -14.38
CA LYS A 170 2.86 -5.70 -15.18
C LYS A 170 3.64 -4.43 -14.91
#